data_AF-A0A972ULQ3-F1
#
_entry.id   AF-A0A972ULQ3-F1
#
_cell.length_a   1.000
_cell.length_b   1.000
_cell.length_c   1.000
_cell.angle_alpha   90.00
_cell.angle_beta   90.00
_cell.angle_gamma   90.00
#
_symmetry.space_group_name_H-M   'P 1'
#
loop_
_entity.id
_entity.type
_entity.pdbx_description
1 polymer ?
#
loop_
_entity_poly.entity_id
_entity_poly.type
_entity_poly.pdbx_seq_one_letter_code
_entity_poly.pdbx_strand_id
1 'polypeptide(L)'
;WFEVEADGSFKYTRNGHFELDREGRMVNTSGQPIQSEKGGPIVFSPGDMNIVIKSDGTITASGVDRGKIKVVTFDDKQLLKKVSGNLYKSSGEPKKATDFSMVQGMLEKSNVQPIMEVTRMIDTLRGYQSTQKLLEQEHDLQRKAIEKLTRET
;
A
#
# COMPACT_ATOMS: atom_id res chain seq x y z
N TRP A 1 9.04 5.36 -12.31
CA TRP A 1 7.80 5.71 -11.58
C TRP A 1 6.63 5.20 -12.38
N PHE A 2 5.66 4.58 -11.72
CA PHE A 2 4.41 4.17 -12.32
C PHE A 2 3.43 5.34 -12.30
N GLU A 3 2.76 5.58 -13.41
CA GLU A 3 1.69 6.58 -13.50
C GLU A 3 0.35 5.95 -13.11
N VAL A 4 -0.36 6.62 -12.21
CA VAL A 4 -1.69 6.21 -11.75
C VAL A 4 -2.65 7.39 -11.89
N GLU A 5 -3.92 7.09 -12.11
CA GLU A 5 -4.95 8.13 -12.10
C GLU A 5 -5.65 8.16 -10.75
N ALA A 6 -5.71 9.35 -10.15
CA ALA A 6 -6.33 9.55 -8.86
C ALA A 6 -6.99 10.93 -8.83
N ASP A 7 -8.27 10.95 -8.45
CA ASP A 7 -9.09 12.17 -8.34
C ASP A 7 -9.10 12.99 -9.65
N GLY A 8 -9.12 12.32 -10.81
CA GLY A 8 -9.10 12.95 -12.14
C GLY A 8 -7.76 13.56 -12.53
N SER A 9 -6.67 13.23 -11.83
CA SER A 9 -5.33 13.71 -12.13
C SER A 9 -4.30 12.58 -12.13
N PHE A 10 -3.26 12.71 -12.97
CA PHE A 10 -2.15 11.76 -12.96
C PHE A 10 -1.25 12.02 -11.75
N LYS A 11 -0.99 10.94 -11.01
CA LYS A 11 -0.06 10.87 -9.89
C LYS A 11 0.95 9.78 -10.17
N TYR A 12 2.05 9.78 -9.42
CA TYR A 12 3.17 8.88 -9.66
C TYR A 12 3.50 8.11 -8.40
N THR A 13 3.83 6.84 -8.53
CA THR A 13 4.24 5.98 -7.42
C THR A 13 5.46 5.15 -7.79
N ARG A 14 6.24 4.73 -6.80
CA ARG A 14 7.23 3.65 -6.94
C ARG A 14 6.73 2.32 -6.43
N ASN A 15 5.56 2.29 -5.80
CA ASN A 15 5.00 1.04 -5.32
C ASN A 15 4.59 0.18 -6.53
N GLY A 16 5.29 -0.93 -6.71
CA GLY A 16 5.00 -1.94 -7.73
C GLY A 16 3.97 -2.99 -7.31
N HIS A 17 3.34 -2.83 -6.14
CA HIS A 17 2.27 -3.72 -5.70
C HIS A 17 0.96 -3.38 -6.43
N PHE A 18 0.58 -4.25 -7.35
CA PHE A 18 -0.62 -4.11 -8.17
C PHE A 18 -1.57 -5.29 -7.98
N GLU A 19 -2.86 -4.99 -8.07
CA GLU A 19 -3.96 -5.93 -7.92
C GLU A 19 -4.98 -5.71 -9.04
N LEU A 20 -5.90 -6.65 -9.20
CA LEU A 20 -7.05 -6.48 -10.09
C LEU A 20 -8.27 -6.09 -9.25
N ASP A 21 -8.97 -5.06 -9.68
CA ASP A 21 -10.26 -4.71 -9.10
C ASP A 21 -11.40 -5.59 -9.65
N ARG A 22 -12.63 -5.33 -9.20
CA ARG A 22 -13.83 -6.10 -9.59
C ARG A 22 -14.19 -5.90 -11.07
N GLU A 23 -13.74 -4.81 -11.68
CA GLU A 23 -13.94 -4.49 -13.08
C GLU A 23 -12.79 -5.04 -13.96
N GLY A 24 -11.83 -5.76 -13.37
CA GLY A 24 -10.69 -6.33 -14.07
C GLY A 24 -9.59 -5.33 -14.38
N ARG A 25 -9.60 -4.13 -13.77
CA ARG A 25 -8.57 -3.11 -13.98
C ARG A 25 -7.38 -3.37 -13.07
N MET A 26 -6.18 -3.16 -13.60
CA MET A 26 -4.96 -3.14 -12.80
C MET A 26 -4.93 -1.88 -11.95
N VAL A 27 -4.96 -2.04 -10.63
CA VAL A 27 -4.96 -0.97 -9.65
C VAL A 27 -3.80 -1.12 -8.68
N ASN A 28 -3.38 -0.04 -8.04
CA ASN A 28 -2.48 -0.12 -6.88
C ASN A 28 -3.23 -0.57 -5.62
N THR A 29 -2.51 -0.76 -4.50
CA THR A 29 -3.07 -1.09 -3.17
C THR A 29 -4.18 -0.14 -2.67
N SER A 30 -4.28 1.06 -3.25
CA SER A 30 -5.27 2.07 -2.90
C SER A 30 -6.44 2.14 -3.90
N GLY A 31 -6.53 1.18 -4.83
CA GLY A 31 -7.61 1.09 -5.83
C GLY A 31 -7.46 2.07 -6.99
N GLN A 32 -6.30 2.70 -7.17
CA GLN A 32 -6.08 3.67 -8.25
C GLN A 32 -5.57 2.96 -9.51
N PRO A 33 -6.20 3.17 -10.67
CA PRO A 33 -5.84 2.48 -11.90
C PRO A 33 -4.45 2.86 -12.41
N ILE A 34 -3.68 1.84 -12.77
CA ILE A 34 -2.37 1.98 -13.40
C ILE A 34 -2.56 2.31 -14.88
N GLN A 35 -1.83 3.31 -15.35
CA GLN A 35 -1.92 3.78 -16.74
C GLN A 35 -1.04 2.94 -17.67
N SER A 36 -1.58 2.66 -18.85
CA SER A 36 -0.86 2.04 -19.95
C SER A 36 -0.05 3.07 -20.74
N GLU A 37 0.97 2.60 -21.47
CA GLU A 37 1.79 3.45 -22.32
C GLU A 37 0.98 4.16 -23.43
N LYS A 38 -0.12 3.55 -23.89
CA LYS A 38 -1.04 4.12 -24.88
C LYS A 38 -2.02 5.15 -24.30
N GLY A 39 -2.00 5.36 -22.98
CA GLY A 39 -2.96 6.18 -22.26
C GLY A 39 -4.22 5.39 -21.89
N GLY A 40 -4.69 5.56 -20.66
CA GLY A 40 -5.84 4.84 -20.11
C GLY A 40 -5.46 3.62 -19.27
N PRO A 41 -6.42 3.09 -18.48
CA PRO A 41 -6.18 2.00 -17.54
C PRO A 41 -5.89 0.68 -18.27
N ILE A 42 -5.09 -0.17 -17.63
CA ILE A 42 -4.89 -1.55 -18.07
C ILE A 42 -6.06 -2.39 -17.57
N VAL A 43 -6.79 -3.04 -18.50
CA VAL A 43 -8.00 -3.82 -18.19
C VAL A 43 -7.85 -5.24 -18.72
N PHE A 44 -8.22 -6.20 -17.89
CA PHE A 44 -8.25 -7.62 -18.19
C PHE A 44 -9.70 -8.10 -18.30
N SER A 45 -9.92 -9.06 -19.20
CA SER A 45 -11.20 -9.73 -19.35
C SER A 45 -11.30 -10.92 -18.39
N PRO A 46 -12.50 -11.37 -17.99
CA PRO A 46 -12.66 -12.54 -17.12
C PRO A 46 -12.04 -13.85 -17.65
N GLY A 47 -11.79 -13.94 -18.95
CA GLY A 47 -11.09 -15.07 -19.59
C GLY A 47 -9.56 -14.93 -19.63
N ASP A 48 -9.01 -13.80 -19.15
CA ASP A 48 -7.57 -13.60 -19.05
C ASP A 48 -7.01 -14.39 -17.88
N MET A 49 -6.18 -15.38 -18.20
CA MET A 49 -5.48 -16.21 -17.24
C MET A 49 -3.98 -16.04 -17.44
N ASN A 50 -3.17 -16.49 -16.48
CA ASN A 50 -1.70 -16.47 -16.61
C ASN A 50 -1.16 -15.10 -17.02
N ILE A 51 -1.49 -14.06 -16.26
CA ILE A 51 -0.97 -12.71 -16.50
C ILE A 51 0.53 -12.73 -16.24
N VAL A 52 1.31 -12.40 -17.26
CA VAL A 52 2.76 -12.29 -17.23
C VAL A 52 3.17 -10.86 -17.56
N ILE A 53 4.03 -10.28 -16.73
CA ILE A 53 4.62 -8.96 -16.93
C ILE A 53 6.10 -9.17 -17.24
N LYS A 54 6.50 -8.81 -18.47
CA LYS A 54 7.88 -8.91 -18.93
C LYS A 54 8.73 -7.80 -18.33
N SER A 55 10.06 -7.96 -18.39
CA SER A 55 11.02 -7.00 -17.83
C SER A 55 10.91 -5.60 -18.44
N ASP A 56 10.48 -5.51 -19.68
CA ASP A 56 10.25 -4.25 -20.38
C ASP A 56 8.90 -3.59 -20.01
N GLY A 57 8.11 -4.20 -19.14
CA GLY A 57 6.78 -3.73 -18.73
C GLY A 57 5.63 -4.16 -19.64
N THR A 58 5.89 -4.99 -20.66
CA THR A 58 4.83 -5.57 -21.50
C THR A 58 4.04 -6.60 -20.72
N ILE A 59 2.72 -6.50 -20.80
CA ILE A 59 1.77 -7.38 -20.13
C ILE A 59 1.18 -8.33 -21.16
N THR A 60 1.24 -9.62 -20.87
CA THR A 60 0.56 -10.65 -21.65
C THR A 60 -0.37 -11.46 -20.75
N ALA A 61 -1.55 -11.82 -21.24
CA ALA A 61 -2.47 -12.74 -20.56
C ALA A 61 -2.82 -13.88 -21.51
N SER A 62 -2.67 -15.13 -21.07
CA SER A 62 -2.86 -16.32 -21.90
C SER A 62 -2.08 -16.28 -23.24
N GLY A 63 -0.93 -15.60 -23.25
CA GLY A 63 -0.10 -15.40 -24.45
C GLY A 63 -0.52 -14.25 -25.36
N VAL A 64 -1.62 -13.53 -25.05
CA VAL A 64 -2.10 -12.37 -25.80
C VAL A 64 -1.59 -11.08 -25.16
N ASP A 65 -1.13 -10.14 -25.99
CA ASP A 65 -0.70 -8.81 -25.53
C ASP A 65 -1.89 -8.00 -24.96
N ARG A 66 -1.72 -7.52 -23.74
CA ARG A 66 -2.69 -6.68 -23.01
C ARG A 66 -2.19 -5.25 -22.83
N GLY A 67 -1.06 -4.91 -23.45
CA GLY A 67 -0.47 -3.59 -23.43
C GLY A 67 0.77 -3.52 -22.56
N LYS A 68 1.19 -2.29 -22.27
CA LYS A 68 2.47 -2.01 -21.62
C LYS A 68 2.28 -1.00 -20.50
N ILE A 69 2.89 -1.26 -19.35
CA ILE A 69 2.81 -0.37 -18.19
C ILE A 69 3.55 0.92 -18.50
N LYS A 70 2.91 2.07 -18.25
CA LYS A 70 3.56 3.37 -18.40
C LYS A 70 4.53 3.60 -17.25
N VAL A 71 5.81 3.57 -17.57
CA VAL A 71 6.89 3.93 -16.65
C VAL A 71 7.50 5.25 -17.08
N VAL A 72 7.54 6.18 -16.13
CA VAL A 72 8.10 7.51 -16.34
C VAL A 72 9.27 7.79 -15.41
N THR A 73 10.14 8.68 -15.85
CA THR A 73 11.24 9.26 -15.09
C THR A 73 11.13 10.78 -15.10
N PHE A 74 11.80 11.41 -14.14
CA PHE A 74 11.84 12.86 -14.00
C PHE A 74 13.30 13.27 -13.90
N ASP A 75 13.70 14.30 -14.65
CA ASP A 75 15.07 14.85 -14.58
C ASP A 75 15.32 15.44 -13.19
N ASP A 76 14.38 16.27 -12.73
CA ASP A 76 14.43 16.89 -11.41
C ASP A 76 13.42 16.23 -10.46
N LYS A 77 13.96 15.41 -9.55
CA LYS A 77 13.18 14.73 -8.52
C LYS A 77 12.70 15.67 -7.42
N GLN A 78 13.24 16.89 -7.30
CA GLN A 78 12.78 17.89 -6.31
C GLN A 78 11.39 18.44 -6.65
N LEU A 79 10.98 18.35 -7.92
CA LEU A 79 9.64 18.73 -8.38
C LEU A 79 8.57 17.72 -7.97
N LEU A 80 8.94 16.54 -7.48
CA LEU A 80 8.02 15.53 -6.97
C LEU A 80 7.60 15.86 -5.55
N LYS A 81 6.35 16.29 -5.39
CA LYS A 81 5.74 16.54 -4.08
C LYS A 81 4.88 15.35 -3.68
N LYS A 82 5.14 14.82 -2.50
CA LYS A 82 4.30 13.77 -1.89
C LYS A 82 2.91 14.34 -1.61
N VAL A 83 1.87 13.61 -2.00
CA VAL A 83 0.47 14.03 -1.83
C VAL A 83 -0.21 13.20 -0.74
N SER A 84 -0.28 11.89 -0.94
CA SER A 84 -0.93 10.97 -0.01
C SER A 84 -0.33 9.58 -0.15
N GLY A 85 -0.15 8.85 0.96
CA GLY A 85 0.44 7.50 0.95
C GLY A 85 1.78 7.47 0.22
N ASN A 86 1.87 6.68 -0.85
CA ASN A 86 3.06 6.57 -1.72
C ASN A 86 2.92 7.33 -3.05
N LEU A 87 1.99 8.29 -3.13
CA LEU A 87 1.71 9.07 -4.33
C LEU A 87 2.42 10.40 -4.34
N TYR A 88 2.92 10.74 -5.51
CA TYR A 88 3.65 11.96 -5.80
C TYR A 88 2.99 12.70 -6.96
N LYS A 89 2.96 14.02 -6.88
CA LYS A 89 2.59 14.91 -7.98
C LYS A 89 3.84 15.63 -8.43
N SER A 90 4.08 15.66 -9.73
CA SER A 90 5.17 16.42 -10.34
C SER A 90 4.62 17.70 -10.95
N SER A 91 5.33 18.82 -10.80
CA SER A 91 5.14 20.00 -11.65
C SER A 91 5.99 19.98 -12.92
N GLY A 92 6.95 19.05 -13.02
CA GLY A 92 7.75 18.82 -14.22
C GLY A 92 7.11 17.76 -15.13
N GLU A 93 7.42 17.84 -16.43
CA GLU A 93 6.89 16.92 -17.45
C GLU A 93 7.52 15.53 -17.30
N PRO A 94 6.71 14.45 -17.23
CA PRO A 94 7.22 13.09 -17.13
C PRO A 94 7.85 12.65 -18.46
N LYS A 95 9.07 12.09 -18.42
CA LYS A 95 9.70 11.46 -19.58
C LYS A 95 9.47 9.96 -19.55
N LYS A 96 9.32 9.33 -20.72
CA LYS A 96 9.29 7.87 -20.82
C LYS A 96 10.61 7.30 -20.28
N ALA A 97 10.53 6.37 -19.33
CA ALA A 97 11.71 5.68 -18.85
C ALA A 97 12.20 4.69 -19.91
N THR A 98 13.49 4.71 -20.21
CA THR A 98 14.13 3.77 -21.15
C THR A 98 15.05 2.76 -20.46
N ASP A 99 15.53 3.09 -19.26
CA ASP A 99 16.42 2.25 -18.46
C ASP A 99 15.69 1.77 -17.20
N PHE A 100 14.88 0.73 -17.37
CA PHE A 100 14.23 0.03 -16.26
C PHE A 100 14.09 -1.45 -16.58
N SER A 101 14.07 -2.27 -15.53
CA SER A 101 13.74 -3.69 -15.61
C SER A 101 12.71 -4.00 -14.54
N MET A 102 11.55 -4.50 -14.97
CA MET A 102 10.53 -5.03 -14.07
C MET A 102 10.81 -6.50 -13.74
N VAL A 103 10.44 -6.92 -12.54
CA VAL A 103 10.49 -8.33 -12.14
C VAL A 103 9.15 -8.67 -11.51
N GLN A 104 8.37 -9.52 -12.19
CA GLN A 104 7.10 -10.00 -11.67
C GLN A 104 7.33 -10.95 -10.50
N GLY A 105 6.46 -10.90 -9.48
CA GLY A 105 6.56 -11.76 -8.30
C GLY A 105 7.59 -11.31 -7.26
N MET A 106 8.27 -10.18 -7.49
CA MET A 106 9.12 -9.52 -6.51
C MET A 106 8.61 -8.11 -6.25
N LEU A 107 8.38 -7.79 -4.97
CA LEU A 107 8.24 -6.39 -4.54
C LEU A 107 9.62 -5.76 -4.49
N GLU A 108 9.78 -4.59 -5.09
CA GLU A 108 11.02 -3.81 -5.01
C GLU A 108 11.34 -3.57 -3.53
N LYS A 109 12.37 -4.25 -3.01
CA LYS A 109 12.88 -4.02 -1.65
C LYS A 109 13.39 -2.57 -1.62
N SER A 110 12.66 -1.70 -0.93
CA SER A 110 13.15 -0.36 -0.60
C SER A 110 14.59 -0.46 -0.09
N ASN A 111 15.48 0.39 -0.62
CA ASN A 111 16.84 0.58 -0.13
C ASN A 111 16.89 1.25 1.26
N VAL A 112 15.92 0.94 2.12
CA VAL A 112 15.90 1.28 3.53
C VAL A 112 16.19 -0.04 4.24
N GLN A 113 17.37 -0.12 4.86
CA GLN A 113 17.77 -1.24 5.72
C GLN A 113 16.58 -1.65 6.61
N PRO A 114 16.03 -2.87 6.49
CA PRO A 114 15.01 -3.35 7.40
C PRO A 114 15.68 -3.79 8.71
N ILE A 115 16.22 -2.84 9.45
CA ILE A 115 16.44 -2.97 10.89
C ILE A 115 15.29 -2.21 11.54
N MET A 116 14.43 -2.98 12.22
CA MET A 116 13.44 -2.53 13.21
C MET A 116 12.22 -1.75 12.67
N GLU A 117 11.26 -2.44 12.06
CA GLU A 117 9.85 -2.01 12.16
C GLU A 117 8.89 -3.22 12.19
N VAL A 118 9.21 -4.19 13.03
CA VAL A 118 8.20 -5.03 13.69
C VAL A 118 8.20 -4.61 15.14
N THR A 119 7.48 -3.54 15.50
CA THR A 119 6.82 -3.30 16.80
C THR A 119 6.24 -1.88 16.77
N ARG A 120 5.09 -1.68 16.10
CA ARG A 120 4.15 -0.59 16.46
C ARG A 120 2.78 -0.75 15.78
N MET A 121 2.20 -1.95 15.89
CA MET A 121 0.77 -2.12 15.63
C MET A 121 0.08 -3.15 16.55
N ILE A 122 0.71 -3.47 17.69
CA ILE A 122 0.07 -4.10 18.86
C ILE A 122 0.59 -3.43 20.13
N ASP A 123 0.30 -2.14 20.30
CA ASP A 123 0.38 -1.49 21.62
C ASP A 123 -0.88 -0.65 21.94
N THR A 124 -1.71 -0.33 20.94
CA THR A 124 -2.94 0.46 21.18
C THR A 124 -4.16 -0.37 21.59
N LEU A 125 -4.03 -1.68 21.81
CA LEU A 125 -5.12 -2.53 22.31
C LEU A 125 -4.76 -3.39 23.54
N ARG A 126 -3.53 -3.28 24.09
CA ARG A 126 -3.17 -3.88 25.39
C ARG A 126 -3.28 -2.93 26.57
N GLY A 127 -3.38 -1.62 26.31
CA GLY A 127 -3.62 -0.62 27.36
C GLY A 127 -5.02 -0.72 27.98
N TYR A 128 -6.05 -1.02 27.19
CA TYR A 128 -7.44 -1.02 27.66
C TYR A 128 -7.80 -2.24 28.53
N GLN A 129 -7.25 -3.42 28.25
CA GLN A 129 -7.52 -4.61 29.07
C GLN A 129 -6.77 -4.59 30.42
N SER A 130 -5.61 -3.94 30.48
CA SER A 130 -4.84 -3.84 31.74
C SER A 130 -5.44 -2.81 32.71
N THR A 131 -6.00 -1.70 32.21
CA THR A 131 -6.70 -0.72 33.06
C THR A 131 -8.02 -1.27 33.59
N GLN A 132 -8.78 -2.04 32.80
CA GLN A 132 -10.00 -2.68 33.29
C GLN A 132 -9.72 -3.70 34.41
N LYS A 133 -8.65 -4.50 34.28
CA LYS A 133 -8.28 -5.49 35.31
C LYS A 133 -7.80 -4.86 36.62
N LEU A 134 -7.14 -3.70 36.56
CA LEU A 134 -6.73 -2.96 37.76
C LEU A 134 -7.92 -2.36 38.52
N LEU A 135 -8.90 -1.82 37.78
CA LEU A 135 -10.12 -1.26 38.38
C LEU A 135 -10.98 -2.33 39.08
N GLU A 136 -11.08 -3.53 38.50
CA GLU A 136 -11.73 -4.67 39.15
C GLU A 136 -11.01 -5.09 40.44
N GLN A 137 -9.67 -5.12 40.44
CA GLN A 137 -8.89 -5.47 41.64
C GLN A 137 -9.02 -4.45 42.77
N GLU A 138 -9.11 -3.15 42.45
CA GLU A 138 -9.34 -2.11 43.47
C GLU A 138 -10.71 -2.27 44.13
N HIS A 139 -11.76 -2.49 43.34
CA HIS A 139 -13.11 -2.73 43.84
C HIS A 139 -13.18 -3.96 44.76
N ASP A 140 -12.46 -5.03 44.41
CA ASP A 140 -12.41 -6.24 45.22
C ASP A 140 -11.66 -6.04 46.56
N LEU A 141 -10.59 -5.23 46.55
CA LEU A 141 -9.86 -4.86 47.76
C LEU A 141 -10.70 -3.97 48.70
N GLN A 142 -11.40 -2.98 48.16
CA GLN A 142 -12.30 -2.13 48.95
C GLN A 142 -13.42 -2.95 49.60
N ARG A 143 -14.04 -3.88 48.86
CA ARG A 143 -15.07 -4.76 49.42
C ARG A 143 -14.54 -5.61 50.57
N LYS A 144 -13.36 -6.22 50.40
CA LYS A 144 -12.71 -7.03 51.46
C LYS A 144 -12.34 -6.21 52.69
N ALA A 145 -11.90 -4.96 52.51
CA ALA A 145 -11.58 -4.07 53.62
C ALA A 145 -12.83 -3.70 54.43
N ILE A 146 -13.95 -3.41 53.75
CA ILE A 146 -15.24 -3.14 54.40
C ILE A 146 -15.73 -4.38 55.15
N GLU A 147 -15.71 -5.56 54.52
CA GLU A 147 -16.10 -6.82 55.18
C GLU A 147 -15.26 -7.12 56.43
N LYS A 148 -13.97 -6.78 56.41
CA LYS A 148 -13.08 -6.99 57.56
C LYS A 148 -13.40 -6.03 58.71
N LEU A 149 -13.66 -4.75 58.41
CA LEU A 149 -14.05 -3.76 59.41
C LEU A 149 -15.42 -4.04 60.03
N THR A 150 -16.39 -4.51 59.24
CA THR A 150 -17.72 -4.89 59.74
C THR A 150 -17.69 -6.17 60.59
N ARG A 151 -16.62 -6.97 60.53
CA ARG A 151 -16.46 -8.20 61.31
C ARG A 151 -15.73 -7.99 62.65
N GLU A 152 -15.16 -6.80 62.87
CA GLU A 152 -14.44 -6.42 64.09
C GLU A 152 -15.21 -5.39 64.96
N THR A 153 -16.47 -5.10 64.63
CA THR A 153 -17.44 -4.36 65.47
C THR A 153 -18.64 -5.22 65.80
#